data_AF-A0A2R7YRY7-F1
#
_entry.id   AF-A0A2R7YRY7-F1
#
_cell.length_a   1.000
_cell.length_b   1.000
_cell.length_c   1.000
_cell.angle_alpha   90.00
_cell.angle_beta   90.00
_cell.angle_gamma   90.00
#
_symmetry.space_group_name_H-M   'P 1'
#
loop_
_entity.id
_entity.type
_entity.pdbx_description
1 polymer ?
#
loop_
_entity_poly.entity_id
_entity_poly.type
_entity_poly.pdbx_seq_one_letter_code
_entity_poly.pdbx_strand_id
1 'polypeptide(L)'
;MTTRLTIADRGHELSGVVREGESWRAAAERTAASMTGTPVPVDLSGEVKRFAIDHDRVVALRAMTRGDLDLVTDWRAGEAVREWWGVGQEQTPEQIYEMYAERVDGLTPTRMWMVEVNGRSVGFVQDYRIRDYPDYAVLAPDPDAIGVDYAIGADQWRGRGLGPAILWAWMKRTHSRVADATTFFAAPDHRNAASLRVLAKAGFEQGVWFDQPQADGSVHTVVGCSLDVQRVLA
;
A
#
# COMPACT_ATOMS: atom_id res chain seq x y z
N MET A 1 -27.74 2.85 -3.69
CA MET A 1 -27.61 2.27 -2.34
C MET A 1 -26.77 3.20 -1.49
N THR A 2 -27.16 3.49 -0.25
CA THR A 2 -26.38 4.35 0.65
C THR A 2 -25.24 3.57 1.28
N THR A 3 -23.98 3.95 1.02
CA THR A 3 -22.83 3.33 1.70
C THR A 3 -22.79 3.80 3.15
N ARG A 4 -22.65 2.85 4.08
CA ARG A 4 -22.53 3.13 5.52
C ARG A 4 -21.08 2.96 5.98
N LEU A 5 -20.72 3.64 7.06
CA LEU A 5 -19.44 3.46 7.73
C LEU A 5 -19.60 3.41 9.24
N THR A 6 -18.64 2.78 9.91
CA THR A 6 -18.48 2.89 11.37
C THR A 6 -17.07 3.31 11.75
N ILE A 7 -16.95 3.97 12.89
CA ILE A 7 -15.67 4.42 13.44
C ILE A 7 -15.57 3.97 14.89
N ALA A 8 -14.64 3.08 15.17
CA ALA A 8 -14.33 2.66 16.53
C ALA A 8 -13.36 3.63 17.20
N ASP A 9 -13.66 4.07 18.41
CA ASP A 9 -12.78 4.91 19.24
C ASP A 9 -12.95 4.59 20.73
N ARG A 10 -11.89 4.09 21.38
CA ARG A 10 -11.85 3.77 22.83
C ARG A 10 -13.10 3.03 23.36
N GLY A 11 -13.55 2.02 22.61
CA GLY A 11 -14.72 1.21 22.98
C GLY A 11 -16.09 1.80 22.60
N HIS A 12 -16.13 2.98 22.00
CA HIS A 12 -17.31 3.58 21.39
C HIS A 12 -17.32 3.32 19.88
N GLU A 13 -18.51 3.27 19.30
CA GLU A 13 -18.69 3.18 17.85
C GLU A 13 -19.59 4.31 17.36
N LEU A 14 -19.09 5.09 16.39
CA LEU A 14 -19.88 6.06 15.64
C LEU A 14 -20.36 5.42 14.34
N SER A 15 -21.59 5.75 13.94
CA SER A 15 -22.15 5.32 12.65
C SER A 15 -22.34 6.51 11.73
N GLY A 16 -21.97 6.34 10.46
CA GLY A 16 -22.09 7.37 9.43
C GLY A 16 -22.60 6.82 8.11
N VAL A 17 -22.93 7.74 7.20
CA VAL A 17 -23.26 7.46 5.81
C VAL A 17 -22.36 8.26 4.90
N VAL A 18 -22.03 7.71 3.74
CA VAL A 18 -21.35 8.42 2.65
C VAL A 18 -22.42 9.11 1.81
N ARG A 19 -22.28 10.43 1.63
CA ARG A 19 -23.19 11.23 0.81
C ARG A 19 -22.86 11.07 -0.67
N GLU A 20 -23.78 11.49 -1.53
CA GLU A 20 -23.53 11.53 -2.97
C GLU A 20 -22.33 12.44 -3.29
N GLY A 21 -21.38 11.92 -4.07
CA GLY A 21 -20.13 12.62 -4.43
C GLY A 21 -19.11 12.74 -3.30
N GLU A 22 -19.36 12.18 -2.12
CA GLU A 22 -18.42 12.22 -0.99
C GLU A 22 -17.52 10.98 -0.98
N SER A 23 -16.22 11.17 -0.80
CA SER A 23 -15.29 10.06 -0.60
C SER A 23 -15.48 9.37 0.76
N TRP A 24 -15.06 8.11 0.85
CA TRP A 24 -15.10 7.38 2.13
C TRP A 24 -14.24 8.04 3.21
N ARG A 25 -13.11 8.62 2.81
CA ARG A 25 -12.27 9.43 3.70
C ARG A 25 -13.03 10.63 4.27
N ALA A 26 -13.61 11.46 3.39
CA ALA A 26 -14.32 12.67 3.81
C ALA A 26 -15.50 12.33 4.72
N ALA A 27 -16.25 11.27 4.40
CA ALA A 27 -17.36 10.79 5.22
C ALA A 27 -16.88 10.31 6.60
N ALA A 28 -15.73 9.63 6.69
CA ALA A 28 -15.15 9.20 7.95
C ALA A 28 -14.66 10.38 8.79
N GLU A 29 -13.92 11.32 8.19
CA GLU A 29 -13.43 12.54 8.86
C GLU A 29 -14.61 13.38 9.40
N ARG A 30 -15.68 13.55 8.60
CA ARG A 30 -16.91 14.23 9.03
C ARG A 30 -17.61 13.51 10.18
N THR A 31 -17.70 12.18 10.13
CA THR A 31 -18.37 11.39 11.18
C THR A 31 -17.57 11.42 12.49
N ALA A 32 -16.24 11.50 12.41
CA ALA A 32 -15.34 11.61 13.56
C ALA A 32 -15.04 13.06 13.99
N ALA A 33 -15.72 14.08 13.46
CA ALA A 33 -15.33 15.48 13.62
C ALA A 33 -15.28 15.98 15.09
N SER A 34 -15.99 15.32 16.01
CA SER A 34 -15.97 15.63 17.45
C SER A 34 -14.92 14.85 18.25
N MET A 35 -14.23 13.90 17.63
CA MET A 35 -13.25 13.02 18.28
C MET A 35 -11.83 13.59 18.16
N THR A 36 -10.94 13.15 19.04
CA THR A 36 -9.51 13.48 18.94
C THR A 36 -8.79 12.40 18.15
N GLY A 37 -8.16 12.77 17.02
CA GLY A 37 -7.43 11.85 16.15
C GLY A 37 -8.01 11.76 14.75
N THR A 38 -7.36 11.00 13.86
CA THR A 38 -7.80 10.82 12.48
C THR A 38 -8.25 9.38 12.26
N PRO A 39 -9.46 9.13 11.72
CA PRO A 39 -9.89 7.78 11.40
C PRO A 39 -8.98 7.15 10.33
N VAL A 40 -8.59 5.91 10.57
CA VAL A 40 -7.83 5.06 9.64
C VAL A 40 -8.64 3.82 9.30
N PRO A 41 -8.56 3.30 8.05
CA PRO A 41 -9.33 2.15 7.65
C PRO A 41 -8.88 0.88 8.38
N VAL A 42 -9.85 0.14 8.89
CA VAL A 42 -9.68 -1.22 9.43
C VAL A 42 -10.10 -2.24 8.38
N ASP A 43 -11.23 -2.00 7.71
CA ASP A 43 -11.75 -2.84 6.64
C ASP A 43 -12.73 -2.07 5.75
N LEU A 44 -12.27 -1.71 4.55
CA LEU A 44 -13.10 -1.06 3.53
C LEU A 44 -13.73 -2.04 2.54
N SER A 45 -13.47 -3.35 2.65
CA SER A 45 -13.98 -4.32 1.67
C SER A 45 -15.43 -4.73 1.91
N GLY A 46 -15.97 -4.48 3.11
CA GLY A 46 -17.35 -4.82 3.47
C GLY A 46 -18.40 -3.84 2.94
N GLU A 47 -19.67 -4.21 3.08
CA GLU A 47 -20.82 -3.31 2.81
C GLU A 47 -20.78 -2.05 3.70
N VAL A 48 -20.35 -2.23 4.95
CA VAL A 48 -20.09 -1.15 5.90
C VAL A 48 -18.60 -0.91 5.97
N LYS A 49 -18.16 0.31 5.67
CA LYS A 49 -16.75 0.71 5.71
C LYS A 49 -16.33 0.92 7.16
N ARG A 50 -15.35 0.16 7.62
CA ARG A 50 -14.91 0.20 9.02
C ARG A 50 -13.63 1.00 9.16
N PHE A 51 -13.67 2.01 10.01
CA PHE A 51 -12.54 2.81 10.44
C PHE A 51 -12.34 2.66 11.95
N ALA A 52 -11.16 3.06 12.41
CA ALA A 52 -10.88 3.24 13.82
C ALA A 52 -9.99 4.46 14.03
N ILE A 53 -10.05 5.04 15.23
CA ILE A 53 -9.04 5.98 15.72
C ILE A 53 -8.11 5.17 16.61
N ASP A 54 -6.91 4.85 16.10
CA ASP A 54 -5.87 4.18 16.86
C ASP A 54 -5.02 5.24 17.59
N HIS A 55 -5.14 5.28 18.91
CA HIS A 55 -4.38 6.22 19.76
C HIS A 55 -2.98 5.69 20.11
N ASP A 56 -2.76 4.39 19.94
CA ASP A 56 -1.53 3.72 20.36
C ASP A 56 -0.52 3.60 19.21
N ARG A 57 -0.98 3.68 17.96
CA ARG A 57 -0.14 3.45 16.77
C ARG A 57 -0.25 4.60 15.78
N VAL A 58 0.85 5.33 15.65
CA VAL A 58 1.05 6.32 14.59
C VAL A 58 1.86 5.67 13.48
N VAL A 59 1.23 5.48 12.32
CA VAL A 59 1.88 5.02 11.10
C VAL A 59 2.30 6.24 10.27
N ALA A 60 3.58 6.33 9.94
CA ALA A 60 4.16 7.41 9.16
C ALA A 60 5.04 6.88 8.03
N LEU A 61 5.29 7.73 7.04
CA LEU A 61 6.22 7.49 5.96
C LEU A 61 7.25 8.60 5.92
N ARG A 62 8.52 8.21 5.78
CA ARG A 62 9.61 9.11 5.43
C ARG A 62 10.30 8.62 4.16
N ALA A 63 10.95 9.53 3.44
CA ALA A 63 11.78 9.13 2.31
C ALA A 63 12.87 8.16 2.80
N MET A 64 13.11 7.11 2.03
CA MET A 64 14.24 6.21 2.26
C MET A 64 15.54 6.94 1.93
N THR A 65 16.58 6.65 2.70
CA THR A 65 17.93 7.23 2.53
C THR A 65 18.95 6.12 2.35
N ARG A 66 20.17 6.46 1.92
CA ARG A 66 21.27 5.49 1.83
C ARG A 66 21.56 4.79 3.16
N GLY A 67 21.29 5.45 4.30
CA GLY A 67 21.46 4.85 5.63
C GLY A 67 20.45 3.75 5.98
N ASP A 68 19.40 3.58 5.17
CA ASP A 68 18.39 2.53 5.35
C ASP A 68 18.68 1.28 4.51
N LEU A 69 19.65 1.33 3.59
CA LEU A 69 19.85 0.30 2.57
C LEU A 69 20.25 -1.06 3.16
N ASP A 70 21.11 -1.08 4.19
CA ASP A 70 21.48 -2.32 4.88
C ASP A 70 20.23 -3.00 5.47
N LEU A 71 19.40 -2.22 6.16
CA LEU A 71 18.18 -2.74 6.79
C LEU A 71 17.17 -3.26 5.76
N VAL A 72 16.97 -2.55 4.65
CA VAL A 72 16.06 -2.97 3.57
C VAL A 72 16.60 -4.20 2.86
N THR A 73 17.93 -4.29 2.69
CA THR A 73 18.60 -5.46 2.12
C THR A 73 18.39 -6.69 3.00
N ASP A 74 18.58 -6.55 4.31
CA ASP A 74 18.32 -7.62 5.28
C ASP A 74 16.85 -8.07 5.24
N TRP A 75 15.91 -7.12 5.23
CA TRP A 75 14.49 -7.45 5.11
C TRP A 75 14.16 -8.17 3.80
N ARG A 76 14.73 -7.75 2.68
CA ARG A 76 14.53 -8.36 1.36
C ARG A 76 15.11 -9.77 1.27
N ALA A 77 16.23 -10.02 1.94
CA ALA A 77 16.86 -11.34 2.02
C ALA A 77 16.11 -12.28 2.99
N GLY A 78 15.37 -11.74 3.96
CA GLY A 78 14.56 -12.50 4.91
C GLY A 78 13.48 -13.35 4.23
N GLU A 79 13.30 -14.58 4.73
CA GLU A 79 12.41 -15.60 4.15
C GLU A 79 11.00 -15.08 3.85
N ALA A 80 10.39 -14.36 4.81
CA ALA A 80 9.02 -13.89 4.69
C ALA A 80 8.80 -12.81 3.62
N VAL A 81 9.83 -12.03 3.27
CA VAL A 81 9.74 -11.06 2.16
C VAL A 81 10.15 -11.73 0.86
N ARG A 82 11.22 -12.53 0.89
CA ARG A 82 11.74 -13.27 -0.27
C ARG A 82 10.71 -14.21 -0.88
N GLU A 83 9.83 -14.81 -0.06
CA GLU A 83 8.72 -15.65 -0.53
C GLU A 83 7.83 -14.94 -1.57
N TRP A 84 7.66 -13.62 -1.46
CA TRP A 84 6.73 -12.84 -2.28
C TRP A 84 7.41 -11.82 -3.19
N TRP A 85 8.73 -11.64 -3.07
CA TRP A 85 9.43 -10.53 -3.68
C TRP A 85 10.71 -10.99 -4.37
N GLY A 86 10.77 -10.81 -5.68
CA GLY A 86 11.86 -11.37 -6.50
C GLY A 86 11.78 -12.90 -6.58
N VAL A 87 10.57 -13.46 -6.59
CA VAL A 87 10.37 -14.91 -6.81
C VAL A 87 11.07 -15.30 -8.12
N GLY A 88 11.73 -16.45 -8.18
CA GLY A 88 12.52 -16.86 -9.36
C GLY A 88 13.80 -16.06 -9.63
N GLN A 89 14.08 -14.99 -8.87
CA GLN A 89 15.32 -14.21 -8.99
C GLN A 89 16.19 -14.42 -7.75
N GLU A 90 17.22 -15.27 -7.88
CA GLU A 90 18.28 -15.30 -6.87
C GLU A 90 19.10 -14.01 -6.98
N GLN A 91 18.86 -13.08 -6.05
CA GLN A 91 19.62 -11.85 -5.92
C GLN A 91 20.55 -11.96 -4.71
N THR A 92 21.82 -11.61 -4.90
CA THR A 92 22.74 -11.47 -3.76
C THR A 92 22.39 -10.21 -2.95
N PRO A 93 22.75 -10.14 -1.66
CA PRO A 93 22.58 -8.92 -0.86
C PRO A 93 23.17 -7.68 -1.54
N GLU A 94 24.30 -7.80 -2.22
CA GLU A 94 24.95 -6.70 -2.95
C GLU A 94 24.10 -6.23 -4.13
N GLN A 95 23.51 -7.16 -4.90
CA GLN A 95 22.61 -6.82 -6.00
C GLN A 95 21.34 -6.13 -5.50
N ILE A 96 20.80 -6.58 -4.36
CA ILE A 96 19.65 -5.95 -3.70
C ILE A 96 20.04 -4.53 -3.27
N TYR A 97 21.17 -4.38 -2.59
CA TYR A 97 21.67 -3.09 -2.12
C TYR A 97 21.81 -2.07 -3.25
N GLU A 98 22.53 -2.43 -4.32
CA GLU A 98 22.77 -1.53 -5.46
C GLU A 98 21.46 -1.16 -6.17
N MET A 99 20.53 -2.10 -6.34
CA MET A 99 19.21 -1.83 -6.91
C MET A 99 18.44 -0.78 -6.10
N TYR A 100 18.46 -0.85 -4.76
CA TYR A 100 17.81 0.16 -3.92
C TYR A 100 18.60 1.47 -3.84
N ALA A 101 19.94 1.43 -3.93
CA ALA A 101 20.78 2.61 -3.99
C ALA A 101 20.44 3.47 -5.22
N GLU A 102 20.34 2.86 -6.41
CA GLU A 102 19.94 3.58 -7.64
C GLU A 102 18.58 4.26 -7.50
N ARG A 103 17.61 3.60 -6.87
CA ARG A 103 16.27 4.16 -6.64
C ARG A 103 16.30 5.33 -5.65
N VAL A 104 17.06 5.19 -4.55
CA VAL A 104 17.22 6.25 -3.54
C VAL A 104 17.95 7.46 -4.11
N ASP A 105 18.93 7.25 -5.00
CA ASP A 105 19.67 8.31 -5.68
C ASP A 105 18.89 8.98 -6.82
N GLY A 106 17.66 8.51 -7.10
CA GLY A 106 16.79 9.07 -8.14
C GLY A 106 17.22 8.72 -9.56
N LEU A 107 18.03 7.67 -9.73
CA LEU A 107 18.44 7.15 -11.05
C LEU A 107 17.33 6.35 -11.73
N THR A 108 16.23 6.08 -11.01
CA THR A 108 15.03 5.43 -11.54
C THR A 108 13.77 6.24 -11.21
N PRO A 109 12.67 6.07 -11.95
CA PRO A 109 11.37 6.67 -11.63
C PRO A 109 10.73 6.19 -10.31
N THR A 110 11.22 5.08 -9.74
CA THR A 110 10.69 4.49 -8.50
C THR A 110 11.09 5.30 -7.27
N ARG A 111 10.10 5.63 -6.44
CA ARG A 111 10.29 6.32 -5.16
C ARG A 111 10.24 5.31 -4.04
N MET A 112 11.11 5.49 -3.05
CA MET A 112 11.25 4.59 -1.91
C MET A 112 10.87 5.30 -0.61
N TRP A 113 10.09 4.63 0.23
CA TRP A 113 9.63 5.13 1.52
C TRP A 113 9.90 4.12 2.63
N MET A 114 10.40 4.59 3.77
CA MET A 114 10.43 3.81 5.00
C MET A 114 9.11 3.95 5.73
N VAL A 115 8.56 2.81 6.16
CA VAL A 115 7.37 2.72 7.00
C VAL A 115 7.79 2.76 8.46
N GLU A 116 7.23 3.71 9.21
CA GLU A 116 7.47 3.86 10.63
C GLU A 116 6.19 3.66 11.43
N VAL A 117 6.29 2.93 12.54
CA VAL A 117 5.23 2.81 13.54
C VAL A 117 5.78 3.30 14.86
N ASN A 118 5.20 4.39 15.38
CA ASN A 118 5.68 5.08 16.59
C ASN A 118 7.19 5.40 16.53
N GLY A 119 7.67 5.85 15.37
CA GLY A 119 9.07 6.23 15.14
C GLY A 119 10.04 5.06 14.95
N ARG A 120 9.57 3.80 14.87
CA ARG A 120 10.41 2.64 14.56
C ARG A 120 10.17 2.20 13.12
N SER A 121 11.25 2.01 12.36
CA SER A 121 11.15 1.46 11.00
C SER A 121 10.72 -0.02 11.03
N VAL A 122 9.67 -0.36 10.29
CA VAL A 122 9.08 -1.71 10.29
C VAL A 122 8.98 -2.35 8.91
N GLY A 123 9.13 -1.55 7.86
CA GLY A 123 8.93 -1.97 6.48
C GLY A 123 9.19 -0.83 5.51
N PHE A 124 8.84 -1.05 4.25
CA PHE A 124 9.01 -0.06 3.19
C PHE A 124 7.86 -0.13 2.19
N VAL A 125 7.68 0.97 1.46
CA VAL A 125 6.76 1.10 0.33
C VAL A 125 7.55 1.67 -0.85
N GLN A 126 7.31 1.16 -2.05
CA GLN A 126 7.77 1.78 -3.28
C GLN A 126 6.58 2.20 -4.13
N ASP A 127 6.70 3.34 -4.82
CA ASP A 127 5.71 3.77 -5.80
C ASP A 127 6.33 4.36 -7.06
N TYR A 128 5.62 4.19 -8.17
CA TYR A 128 6.02 4.65 -9.49
C TYR A 128 4.80 4.90 -10.35
N ARG A 129 4.94 5.70 -11.40
CA ARG A 129 3.87 5.84 -12.40
C ARG A 129 3.99 4.66 -13.37
N ILE A 130 2.87 4.02 -13.68
CA ILE A 130 2.87 2.80 -14.53
C ILE A 130 3.54 3.08 -15.88
N ARG A 131 3.22 4.21 -16.54
CA ARG A 131 3.80 4.59 -17.84
C ARG A 131 5.32 4.76 -17.85
N ASP A 132 5.95 4.96 -16.69
CA ASP A 132 7.41 5.11 -16.60
C ASP A 132 8.12 3.74 -16.74
N TYR A 133 7.35 2.64 -16.73
CA TYR A 133 7.81 1.27 -16.95
C TYR A 133 6.98 0.60 -18.06
N PRO A 134 7.25 0.89 -19.34
CA PRO A 134 6.40 0.50 -20.48
C PRO A 134 6.21 -1.01 -20.62
N ASP A 135 7.19 -1.82 -20.23
CA ASP A 135 7.10 -3.29 -20.24
C ASP A 135 6.04 -3.80 -19.25
N TYR A 136 5.80 -3.06 -18.16
CA TYR A 136 4.74 -3.34 -17.19
C TYR A 136 3.41 -2.66 -17.54
N ALA A 137 3.44 -1.55 -18.30
CA ALA A 137 2.26 -0.77 -18.66
C ALA A 137 1.27 -1.53 -19.56
N VAL A 138 1.73 -2.53 -20.32
CA VAL A 138 0.87 -3.38 -21.16
C VAL A 138 -0.11 -4.23 -20.32
N LEU A 139 0.21 -4.45 -19.04
CA LEU A 139 -0.54 -5.34 -18.14
C LEU A 139 -1.42 -4.59 -17.12
N ALA A 140 -1.24 -3.27 -17.01
CA ALA A 140 -2.03 -2.42 -16.14
C ALA A 140 -3.13 -1.69 -16.95
N PRO A 141 -4.36 -1.60 -16.42
CA PRO A 141 -5.48 -1.02 -17.17
C PRO A 141 -5.37 0.48 -17.41
N ASP A 142 -4.53 1.18 -16.62
CA ASP A 142 -4.34 2.63 -16.67
C ASP A 142 -2.84 2.98 -16.58
N PRO A 143 -2.22 3.53 -17.66
CA PRO A 143 -0.81 3.92 -17.64
C PRO A 143 -0.53 5.13 -16.74
N ASP A 144 -1.54 5.94 -16.41
CA ASP A 144 -1.41 7.06 -15.50
C ASP A 144 -1.62 6.70 -14.03
N ALA A 145 -1.98 5.44 -13.74
CA ALA A 145 -2.06 4.95 -12.37
C ALA A 145 -0.70 5.01 -11.65
N ILE A 146 -0.76 5.10 -10.33
CA ILE A 146 0.42 4.94 -9.47
C ILE A 146 0.48 3.50 -8.97
N GLY A 147 1.51 2.78 -9.43
CA GLY A 147 1.87 1.45 -8.95
C GLY A 147 2.42 1.50 -7.53
N VAL A 148 2.13 0.48 -6.73
CA VAL A 148 2.65 0.34 -5.36
C VAL A 148 3.05 -1.10 -5.03
N ASP A 149 4.22 -1.24 -4.44
CA ASP A 149 4.66 -2.46 -3.77
C ASP A 149 5.07 -2.13 -2.34
N TYR A 150 4.87 -3.07 -1.41
CA TYR A 150 5.08 -2.81 0.00
C TYR A 150 5.41 -4.10 0.76
N ALA A 151 6.20 -3.97 1.81
CA ALA A 151 6.56 -5.08 2.68
C ALA A 151 6.70 -4.63 4.14
N ILE A 152 6.32 -5.52 5.07
CA ILE A 152 6.65 -5.41 6.48
C ILE A 152 7.85 -6.33 6.72
N GLY A 153 9.04 -5.72 6.72
CA GLY A 153 10.30 -6.46 6.85
C GLY A 153 10.57 -6.93 8.27
N ALA A 154 10.18 -6.16 9.28
CA ALA A 154 10.42 -6.51 10.67
C ALA A 154 9.41 -7.56 11.18
N ASP A 155 9.88 -8.79 11.36
CA ASP A 155 9.12 -9.97 11.77
C ASP A 155 8.14 -9.74 12.92
N GLN A 156 8.61 -9.07 13.97
CA GLN A 156 7.85 -8.79 15.17
C GLN A 156 6.62 -7.90 14.94
N TRP A 157 6.52 -7.23 13.78
CA TRP A 157 5.42 -6.36 13.39
C TRP A 157 4.42 -7.01 12.42
N ARG A 158 4.74 -8.18 11.85
CA ARG A 158 3.82 -8.92 10.99
C ARG A 158 2.64 -9.48 11.76
N GLY A 159 1.52 -9.70 11.07
CA GLY A 159 0.29 -10.24 11.68
C GLY A 159 -0.46 -9.28 12.62
N ARG A 160 -0.01 -8.02 12.76
CA ARG A 160 -0.61 -7.03 13.69
C ARG A 160 -1.66 -6.12 13.07
N GLY A 161 -2.08 -6.38 11.84
CA GLY A 161 -3.08 -5.57 11.14
C GLY A 161 -2.60 -4.20 10.65
N LEU A 162 -1.29 -4.00 10.49
CA LEU A 162 -0.71 -2.70 10.08
C LEU A 162 -0.92 -2.38 8.60
N GLY A 163 -1.07 -3.40 7.74
CA GLY A 163 -1.11 -3.24 6.28
C GLY A 163 -2.06 -2.14 5.79
N PRO A 164 -3.35 -2.15 6.17
CA PRO A 164 -4.29 -1.11 5.75
C PRO A 164 -3.88 0.29 6.20
N ALA A 165 -3.34 0.45 7.40
CA ALA A 165 -2.86 1.74 7.91
C ALA A 165 -1.60 2.23 7.17
N ILE A 166 -0.70 1.31 6.79
CA ILE A 166 0.49 1.60 5.98
C ILE A 166 0.06 2.12 4.60
N LEU A 167 -0.81 1.38 3.92
CA LEU A 167 -1.35 1.80 2.63
C LEU A 167 -2.12 3.11 2.76
N TRP A 168 -2.90 3.32 3.83
CA TRP A 168 -3.60 4.58 4.06
C TRP A 168 -2.65 5.78 4.20
N ALA A 169 -1.56 5.62 4.95
CA ALA A 169 -0.54 6.66 5.09
C ALA A 169 0.12 6.97 3.73
N TRP A 170 0.44 5.93 2.94
CA TRP A 170 0.97 6.08 1.59
C TRP A 170 -0.01 6.78 0.65
N MET A 171 -1.24 6.31 0.57
CA MET A 171 -2.28 6.85 -0.30
C MET A 171 -2.55 8.32 -0.06
N LYS A 172 -2.67 8.75 1.21
CA LYS A 172 -2.86 10.18 1.54
C LYS A 172 -1.68 11.03 1.07
N ARG A 173 -0.45 10.55 1.26
CA ARG A 173 0.78 11.23 0.85
C ARG A 173 0.91 11.29 -0.67
N THR A 174 0.56 10.21 -1.36
CA THR A 174 0.64 10.12 -2.83
C THR A 174 -0.43 10.99 -3.47
N HIS A 175 -1.66 10.97 -2.97
CA HIS A 175 -2.75 11.83 -3.45
C HIS A 175 -2.40 13.32 -3.34
N SER A 176 -1.77 13.77 -2.24
CA SER A 176 -1.35 15.17 -2.12
C SER A 176 -0.19 15.56 -3.03
N ARG A 177 0.61 14.58 -3.49
CA ARG A 177 1.80 14.78 -4.33
C ARG A 177 1.49 14.66 -5.82
N VAL A 178 0.55 13.79 -6.20
CA VAL A 178 0.20 13.45 -7.58
C VAL A 178 -1.31 13.60 -7.73
N ALA A 179 -1.76 14.86 -7.74
CA ALA A 179 -3.19 15.20 -7.71
C ALA A 179 -3.95 14.78 -8.99
N ASP A 180 -3.23 14.50 -10.08
CA ASP A 180 -3.77 14.02 -11.35
C ASP A 180 -3.98 12.49 -11.39
N ALA A 181 -3.44 11.74 -10.42
CA ALA A 181 -3.64 10.29 -10.35
C ALA A 181 -5.06 9.95 -9.91
N THR A 182 -5.85 9.36 -10.81
CA THR A 182 -7.20 8.88 -10.54
C THR A 182 -7.25 7.45 -10.03
N THR A 183 -6.17 6.68 -10.22
CA THR A 183 -6.09 5.27 -9.85
C THR A 183 -4.78 4.92 -9.18
N PHE A 184 -4.85 4.13 -8.10
CA PHE A 184 -3.69 3.42 -7.56
C PHE A 184 -3.78 1.93 -7.90
N PHE A 185 -2.64 1.30 -8.14
CA PHE A 185 -2.58 -0.06 -8.66
C PHE A 185 -1.55 -0.90 -7.92
N ALA A 186 -1.90 -2.14 -7.60
CA ALA A 186 -0.98 -3.15 -7.08
C ALA A 186 -1.23 -4.48 -7.79
N ALA A 187 -0.20 -5.28 -8.02
CA ALA A 187 -0.33 -6.57 -8.68
C ALA A 187 0.40 -7.67 -7.89
N PRO A 188 -0.09 -8.04 -6.68
CA PRO A 188 0.51 -9.12 -5.91
C PRO A 188 0.30 -10.48 -6.58
N ASP A 189 1.17 -11.44 -6.25
CA ASP A 189 0.99 -12.86 -6.58
C ASP A 189 -0.39 -13.35 -6.10
N HIS A 190 -1.10 -14.09 -6.96
CA HIS A 190 -2.44 -14.59 -6.67
C HIS A 190 -2.52 -15.51 -5.44
N ARG A 191 -1.41 -16.13 -5.03
CA ARG A 191 -1.30 -16.97 -3.85
C ARG A 191 -1.11 -16.16 -2.57
N ASN A 192 -0.75 -14.87 -2.68
CA ASN A 192 -0.52 -14.00 -1.53
C ASN A 192 -1.85 -13.51 -0.94
N ALA A 193 -2.60 -14.42 -0.34
CA ALA A 193 -3.89 -14.13 0.28
C ALA A 193 -3.79 -13.03 1.36
N ALA A 194 -2.64 -12.90 2.03
CA ALA A 194 -2.39 -11.86 3.01
C ALA A 194 -2.36 -10.46 2.36
N SER A 195 -1.57 -10.28 1.30
CA SER A 195 -1.49 -9.02 0.55
C SER A 195 -2.83 -8.67 -0.12
N LEU A 196 -3.50 -9.65 -0.74
CA LEU A 196 -4.83 -9.47 -1.32
C LEU A 196 -5.85 -9.01 -0.27
N ARG A 197 -5.80 -9.57 0.94
CA ARG A 197 -6.69 -9.16 2.03
C ARG A 197 -6.35 -7.76 2.54
N VAL A 198 -5.06 -7.39 2.61
CA VAL A 198 -4.62 -6.04 2.99
C VAL A 198 -5.12 -5.01 1.97
N LEU A 199 -4.94 -5.26 0.68
CA LEU A 199 -5.41 -4.40 -0.41
C LEU A 199 -6.93 -4.21 -0.35
N ALA A 200 -7.69 -5.29 -0.23
CA ALA A 200 -9.15 -5.21 -0.10
C ALA A 200 -9.57 -4.37 1.12
N LYS A 201 -8.93 -4.57 2.28
CA LYS A 201 -9.19 -3.77 3.49
C LYS A 201 -8.82 -2.30 3.32
N ALA A 202 -7.84 -1.98 2.48
CA ALA A 202 -7.45 -0.62 2.14
C ALA A 202 -8.33 0.02 1.05
N GLY A 203 -9.27 -0.72 0.47
CA GLY A 203 -10.23 -0.20 -0.52
C GLY A 203 -9.88 -0.50 -1.98
N PHE A 204 -8.85 -1.31 -2.24
CA PHE A 204 -8.56 -1.81 -3.58
C PHE A 204 -9.55 -2.92 -3.96
N GLU A 205 -9.88 -2.99 -5.24
CA GLU A 205 -10.74 -4.00 -5.84
C GLU A 205 -9.92 -4.88 -6.78
N GLN A 206 -10.11 -6.19 -6.68
CA GLN A 206 -9.47 -7.14 -7.59
C GLN A 206 -10.12 -7.04 -8.97
N GLY A 207 -9.28 -7.01 -9.99
CA GLY A 207 -9.63 -7.02 -11.40
C GLY A 207 -9.04 -8.23 -12.10
N VAL A 208 -8.47 -7.98 -13.28
CA VAL A 208 -7.96 -9.03 -14.18
C VAL A 208 -6.71 -9.67 -13.60
N TRP A 209 -6.65 -11.00 -13.73
CA TRP A 209 -5.45 -11.78 -13.45
C TRP A 209 -4.62 -11.84 -14.72
N PHE A 210 -3.31 -11.74 -14.56
CA PHE A 210 -2.40 -11.79 -15.69
C PHE A 210 -1.09 -12.44 -15.31
N ASP A 211 -0.45 -12.99 -16.32
CA ASP A 211 0.83 -13.66 -16.22
C ASP A 211 1.95 -12.67 -16.51
N GLN A 212 2.87 -12.50 -15.56
CA GLN A 212 4.10 -11.75 -15.73
C GLN A 212 5.24 -12.70 -16.08
N PRO A 213 5.74 -12.68 -17.33
CA PRO A 213 6.95 -13.40 -17.69
C PRO A 213 8.14 -12.90 -16.85
N GLN A 214 8.93 -13.83 -16.35
CA GLN A 214 10.14 -13.53 -15.60
C GLN A 214 11.38 -13.70 -16.48
N ALA A 215 12.49 -13.10 -16.05
CA ALA A 215 13.76 -13.16 -16.79
C ALA A 215 14.32 -14.59 -16.91
N ASP A 216 13.97 -15.50 -15.98
CA ASP A 216 14.37 -16.91 -15.97
C ASP A 216 13.45 -17.81 -16.83
N GLY A 217 12.46 -17.22 -17.52
CA GLY A 217 11.47 -17.94 -18.33
C GLY A 217 10.30 -18.52 -17.53
N SER A 218 10.28 -18.35 -16.21
CA SER A 218 9.11 -18.67 -15.39
C SER A 218 8.00 -17.63 -15.57
N VAL A 219 6.80 -17.94 -15.06
CA VAL A 219 5.64 -17.07 -15.12
C VAL A 219 5.07 -16.89 -13.72
N HIS A 220 4.84 -15.64 -13.34
CA HIS A 220 4.11 -15.32 -12.12
C HIS A 220 2.71 -14.82 -12.46
N THR A 221 1.71 -15.57 -12.03
CA THR A 221 0.32 -15.12 -12.11
C THR A 221 0.03 -14.16 -10.96
N VAL A 222 -0.34 -12.94 -11.30
CA VAL A 222 -0.68 -11.86 -10.36
C VAL A 222 -2.12 -11.43 -10.52
N VAL A 223 -2.64 -10.75 -9.50
CA VAL A 223 -4.00 -10.18 -9.52
C VAL A 223 -3.91 -8.67 -9.54
N GLY A 224 -4.32 -8.05 -10.66
CA GLY A 224 -4.41 -6.60 -10.74
C GLY A 224 -5.44 -6.07 -9.74
N CYS A 225 -5.01 -5.23 -8.81
CA CYS A 225 -5.85 -4.62 -7.79
C CYS A 225 -5.83 -3.10 -7.99
N SER A 226 -6.98 -2.51 -8.25
CA SER A 226 -7.12 -1.07 -8.51
C SER A 226 -7.89 -0.38 -7.40
N LEU A 227 -7.50 0.85 -7.08
CA LEU A 227 -8.23 1.73 -6.18
C LEU A 227 -8.62 3.01 -6.90
N ASP A 228 -9.91 3.33 -6.85
CA ASP A 228 -10.49 4.59 -7.30
C ASP A 228 -10.18 5.68 -6.26
N VAL A 229 -9.33 6.63 -6.64
CA VAL A 229 -8.85 7.70 -5.76
C VAL A 229 -10.00 8.64 -5.35
N GLN A 230 -10.93 8.95 -6.26
CA GLN A 230 -12.07 9.81 -5.95
C GLN A 230 -12.97 9.13 -4.92
N ARG A 231 -13.41 7.91 -5.20
CA ARG A 231 -14.32 7.18 -4.29
C ARG A 231 -13.74 7.01 -2.88
N VAL A 232 -12.43 6.75 -2.77
CA VAL A 232 -11.82 6.41 -1.48
C VAL A 232 -11.25 7.64 -0.75
N LEU A 233 -10.62 8.58 -1.45
CA LEU A 233 -9.79 9.65 -0.86
C LEU A 233 -10.25 11.08 -1.13
N ALA A 234 -10.89 11.36 -2.28
CA ALA A 234 -11.21 12.72 -2.73
C ALA A 234 -12.71 12.97 -2.80
#